data_AF-A0A8S9ZSL0-F1
#
_entry.id   AF-A0A8S9ZSL0-F1
#
_cell.length_a   1.000
_cell.length_b   1.000
_cell.length_c   1.000
_cell.angle_alpha   90.00
_cell.angle_beta   90.00
_cell.angle_gamma   90.00
#
_symmetry.space_group_name_H-M   'P 1'
#
loop_
_entity.id
_entity.type
_entity.pdbx_description
1 polymer ?
#
loop_
_entity_poly.entity_id
_entity_poly.type
_entity_poly.pdbx_seq_one_letter_code
_entity_poly.pdbx_strand_id
1 'polypeptide(L)'
;MNSALQSLANVSTLTEYFLNNEYDAEINEQNPLGTQGRLVRAYANFLRILRSGQAQAVNPLPLKTASEAWNIYKQRNNSIIVDLFHGQTKLQDGIKHSSITKLPNILIIHLKRFRHEGNYNTKLRTKITFPLYDLDMAQFVLSEERNEDEEKQLPNCYDLIGLISHRGQNIEYGHYVAYCRNISDGNWYEFDDAQVTRVSPHEVANQEPYVLFYERRNSFCENHGKEDIEYKEIINEEQESIDGYNFRKEIKMKDNNDFIKINKDEEMEINDDNYENDNLQQNQLQSSSTITSSDDCSPCCLQQKN
;
A
#
# COMPACT_ATOMS: atom_id res chain seq x y z
N MET A 1 8.24 -6.09 6.98
CA MET A 1 9.64 -5.82 6.58
C MET A 1 9.98 -6.55 5.29
N ASN A 2 9.77 -7.86 5.22
CA ASN A 2 10.09 -8.69 4.04
C ASN A 2 9.46 -8.16 2.75
N SER A 3 8.15 -7.91 2.74
CA SER A 3 7.45 -7.35 1.58
C SER A 3 8.06 -6.04 1.04
N ALA A 4 8.50 -5.15 1.94
CA ALA A 4 9.16 -3.90 1.56
C ALA A 4 10.56 -4.15 0.98
N LEU A 5 11.34 -5.05 1.58
CA LEU A 5 12.65 -5.44 1.04
C LEU A 5 12.53 -6.11 -0.33
N GLN A 6 11.54 -6.99 -0.52
CA GLN A 6 11.27 -7.63 -1.81
C GLN A 6 10.87 -6.61 -2.87
N SER A 7 10.01 -5.65 -2.52
CA SER A 7 9.60 -4.60 -3.46
C SER A 7 10.78 -3.71 -3.87
N LEU A 8 11.61 -3.29 -2.90
CA LEU A 8 12.82 -2.50 -3.17
C LEU A 8 13.87 -3.28 -3.96
N ALA A 9 14.03 -4.58 -3.70
CA ALA A 9 14.94 -5.44 -4.43
C ALA A 9 14.52 -5.63 -5.89
N ASN A 10 13.26 -5.43 -6.25
CA ASN A 10 12.79 -5.49 -7.64
C ASN A 10 12.78 -4.13 -8.34
N VAL A 11 13.24 -3.05 -7.69
CA VAL A 11 13.57 -1.80 -8.36
C VAL A 11 14.90 -1.99 -9.09
N SER A 12 14.87 -2.05 -10.41
CA SER A 12 16.00 -2.31 -11.32
C SER A 12 17.20 -1.39 -11.03
N THR A 13 16.98 -0.08 -11.16
CA THR A 13 17.98 0.98 -10.96
C THR A 13 18.64 0.93 -9.59
N LEU A 14 17.85 0.72 -8.53
CA LEU A 14 18.36 0.59 -7.17
C LEU A 14 19.21 -0.69 -7.03
N THR A 15 18.74 -1.79 -7.60
CA THR A 15 19.41 -3.08 -7.51
C THR A 15 20.74 -3.07 -8.24
N GLU A 16 20.79 -2.53 -9.46
CA GLU A 16 22.00 -2.37 -10.25
C GLU A 16 23.04 -1.51 -9.53
N TYR A 17 22.63 -0.35 -8.99
CA TYR A 17 23.49 0.52 -8.18
C TYR A 17 24.18 -0.23 -7.02
N PHE A 18 23.45 -1.12 -6.34
CA PHE A 18 24.01 -1.94 -5.26
C PHE A 18 24.90 -3.09 -5.76
N LEU A 19 24.49 -3.78 -6.84
CA LEU A 19 25.24 -4.91 -7.38
C LEU A 19 26.54 -4.49 -8.07
N ASN A 20 26.56 -3.30 -8.69
CA ASN A 20 27.73 -2.69 -9.31
C ASN A 20 28.71 -2.06 -8.32
N ASN A 21 28.37 -2.03 -7.02
CA ASN A 21 29.14 -1.40 -5.95
C ASN A 21 29.30 0.12 -6.06
N GLU A 22 28.45 0.79 -6.84
CA GLU A 22 28.48 2.24 -7.02
C GLU A 22 28.25 2.98 -5.70
N TYR A 23 27.46 2.39 -4.81
CA TYR A 23 27.16 2.94 -3.49
C TYR A 23 28.36 3.17 -2.58
N ASP A 24 29.46 2.41 -2.74
CA ASP A 24 30.54 2.37 -1.75
C ASP A 24 31.28 3.72 -1.64
N ALA A 25 31.48 4.38 -2.79
CA ALA A 25 32.11 5.70 -2.86
C ALA A 25 31.21 6.85 -2.37
N GLU A 26 29.89 6.62 -2.31
CA GLU A 26 28.89 7.64 -1.97
C GLU A 26 28.44 7.59 -0.50
N ILE A 27 28.96 6.63 0.29
CA ILE A 27 28.60 6.50 1.71
C ILE A 27 29.08 7.73 2.49
N ASN A 28 28.12 8.51 2.97
CA ASN A 28 28.39 9.58 3.94
C ASN A 28 28.37 9.02 5.37
N GLU A 29 29.53 8.69 5.90
CA GLU A 29 29.68 8.19 7.28
C GLU A 29 29.55 9.26 8.36
N GLN A 30 29.70 10.52 7.98
CA GLN A 30 29.74 11.66 8.91
C GLN A 30 28.36 12.28 9.14
N ASN A 31 27.35 11.89 8.36
CA ASN A 31 26.00 12.43 8.51
C ASN A 31 25.41 12.02 9.89
N PRO A 32 25.17 12.97 10.82
CA PRO A 32 24.60 12.66 12.13
C PRO A 32 23.15 12.14 12.05
N LEU A 33 22.50 12.32 10.90
CA LEU A 33 21.17 11.82 10.60
C LEU A 33 21.20 10.53 9.75
N GLY A 34 22.35 9.86 9.69
CA GLY A 34 22.59 8.61 8.99
C GLY A 34 23.05 7.49 9.93
N THR A 35 23.30 6.30 9.37
CA THR A 35 23.71 5.09 10.14
C THR A 35 25.21 4.80 10.01
N GLN A 36 26.02 5.79 9.67
CA GLN A 36 27.46 5.62 9.37
C GLN A 36 27.72 4.54 8.30
N GLY A 37 26.81 4.45 7.30
CA GLY A 37 26.88 3.43 6.25
C GLY A 37 26.43 2.02 6.63
N ARG A 38 26.08 1.73 7.90
CA ARG A 38 25.68 0.38 8.34
C ARG A 38 24.47 -0.16 7.59
N LEU A 39 23.44 0.67 7.41
CA LEU A 39 22.22 0.28 6.70
C LEU A 39 22.51 -0.07 5.24
N VAL A 40 23.25 0.80 4.56
CA VAL A 40 23.61 0.67 3.14
C VAL A 40 24.39 -0.62 2.91
N ARG A 41 25.43 -0.87 3.72
CA ARG A 41 26.26 -2.09 3.64
C ARG A 41 25.46 -3.35 3.95
N ALA A 42 24.58 -3.31 4.94
CA ALA A 42 23.73 -4.45 5.27
C ALA A 42 22.74 -4.76 4.13
N TYR A 43 22.18 -3.73 3.49
CA TYR A 43 21.26 -3.90 2.36
C TYR A 43 21.99 -4.43 1.12
N ALA A 44 23.19 -3.91 0.84
CA ALA A 44 24.04 -4.42 -0.24
C ALA A 44 24.36 -5.91 -0.06
N ASN A 45 24.74 -6.33 1.15
CA ASN A 45 25.00 -7.74 1.44
C ASN A 45 23.75 -8.60 1.26
N PHE A 46 22.61 -8.14 1.79
CA PHE A 46 21.32 -8.79 1.59
C PHE A 46 21.00 -8.98 0.10
N LEU A 47 21.13 -7.93 -0.72
CA LEU A 47 20.86 -8.00 -2.16
C LEU A 47 21.79 -8.96 -2.88
N ARG A 48 23.09 -8.98 -2.56
CA ARG A 48 24.04 -9.93 -3.16
C ARG A 48 23.64 -11.38 -2.88
N ILE A 49 23.27 -11.69 -1.64
CA ILE A 49 22.83 -13.04 -1.27
C ILE A 49 21.52 -13.36 -1.99
N LEU A 50 20.54 -12.45 -1.97
CA LEU A 50 19.24 -12.63 -2.62
C LEU A 50 19.37 -12.87 -4.14
N ARG A 51 20.24 -12.12 -4.81
CA ARG A 51 20.44 -12.19 -6.27
C ARG A 51 21.45 -13.27 -6.70
N SER A 52 22.17 -13.88 -5.77
CA SER A 52 23.10 -14.99 -6.09
C SER A 52 22.42 -16.27 -6.56
N GLY A 53 21.13 -16.46 -6.24
CA GLY A 53 20.39 -17.69 -6.51
C GLY A 53 20.83 -18.89 -5.65
N GLN A 54 21.75 -18.70 -4.69
CA GLN A 54 22.32 -19.79 -3.89
C GLN A 54 21.45 -20.21 -2.69
N ALA A 55 20.45 -19.41 -2.34
CA ALA A 55 19.56 -19.67 -1.21
C ALA A 55 18.10 -19.49 -1.64
N GLN A 56 17.22 -20.39 -1.17
CA GLN A 56 15.78 -20.31 -1.42
C GLN A 56 15.12 -19.18 -0.60
N ALA A 57 15.66 -18.88 0.57
CA ALA A 57 15.24 -17.77 1.42
C ALA A 57 16.46 -17.15 2.10
N VAL A 58 16.42 -15.83 2.31
CA VAL A 58 17.52 -15.06 2.90
C VAL A 58 17.00 -14.36 4.14
N ASN A 59 17.70 -14.53 5.26
CA ASN A 59 17.40 -13.75 6.45
C ASN A 59 17.61 -12.27 6.14
N PRO A 60 16.60 -11.41 6.37
CA PRO A 60 16.67 -10.02 6.00
C PRO A 60 17.75 -9.29 6.81
N LEU A 61 17.99 -8.03 6.41
CA LEU A 61 18.82 -7.04 7.09
C LEU A 61 18.80 -7.23 8.63
N PRO A 62 19.95 -7.17 9.34
CA PRO A 62 19.96 -7.34 10.79
C PRO A 62 18.93 -6.41 11.46
N LEU A 63 17.99 -6.99 12.23
CA LEU A 63 16.87 -6.27 12.85
C LEU A 63 17.33 -5.04 13.65
N LYS A 64 18.51 -5.12 14.28
CA LYS A 64 19.14 -4.02 14.99
C LYS A 64 19.43 -2.82 14.08
N THR A 65 19.97 -3.05 12.88
CA THR A 65 20.28 -2.02 11.90
C THR A 65 19.01 -1.38 11.33
N ALA A 66 17.97 -2.18 11.07
CA ALA A 66 16.67 -1.68 10.64
C ALA A 66 16.00 -0.81 11.72
N SER A 67 16.03 -1.27 12.98
CA SER A 67 15.48 -0.54 14.13
C SER A 67 16.21 0.79 14.37
N GLU A 68 17.54 0.77 14.30
CA GLU A 68 18.37 1.99 14.39
C GLU A 68 18.00 3.00 13.30
N ALA A 69 17.94 2.55 12.03
CA ALA A 69 17.56 3.41 10.91
C ALA A 69 16.16 4.01 11.08
N TRP A 70 15.20 3.23 11.58
CA TRP A 70 13.84 3.69 11.85
C TRP A 70 13.78 4.76 12.95
N ASN A 71 14.55 4.59 14.02
CA ASN A 71 14.62 5.57 15.10
C ASN A 71 15.21 6.90 14.61
N ILE A 72 16.25 6.84 13.78
CA ILE A 72 16.83 8.03 13.13
C ILE A 72 15.81 8.69 12.20
N TYR A 73 15.10 7.92 11.38
CA TYR A 73 14.01 8.44 10.52
C TYR A 73 12.94 9.17 11.34
N LYS A 74 12.49 8.57 12.46
CA LYS A 74 11.53 9.23 13.36
C LYS A 74 12.08 10.53 13.91
N GLN A 75 13.32 10.56 14.39
CA GLN A 75 13.93 11.79 14.91
C GLN A 75 14.01 12.90 13.87
N ARG A 76 14.27 12.57 12.59
CA ARG A 76 14.30 13.54 11.49
C ARG A 76 12.92 14.11 11.17
N ASN A 77 11.90 13.25 11.12
CA ASN A 77 10.56 13.62 10.65
C ASN A 77 9.61 14.05 11.77
N ASN A 78 9.96 13.82 13.03
CA ASN A 78 9.19 14.26 14.20
C ASN A 78 9.60 15.68 14.67
N SER A 79 10.08 16.51 13.75
CA SER A 79 10.58 17.85 14.07
C SER A 79 9.47 18.89 13.93
N ILE A 80 9.24 19.59 15.04
CA ILE A 80 8.49 20.87 15.15
C ILE A 80 8.95 21.92 14.11
N ILE A 81 10.12 21.74 13.46
CA ILE A 81 10.62 22.63 12.42
C ILE A 81 9.73 22.64 11.18
N VAL A 82 9.01 21.55 10.85
CA VAL A 82 8.00 21.57 9.79
C VAL A 82 6.79 22.44 10.19
N ASP A 83 6.43 22.48 11.47
CA ASP A 83 5.36 23.34 12.00
C ASP A 83 5.80 24.80 12.16
N LEU A 84 7.10 25.06 12.40
CA LEU A 84 7.69 26.39 12.53
C LEU A 84 7.82 27.15 11.20
N PHE A 85 7.60 26.52 10.04
CA PHE A 85 7.71 27.16 8.73
C PHE A 85 6.71 28.28 8.45
N HIS A 86 5.83 28.63 9.40
CA HIS A 86 4.93 29.76 9.24
C HIS A 86 5.31 31.01 10.03
N GLY A 87 6.32 31.00 10.90
CA GLY A 87 6.65 32.19 11.70
C GLY A 87 5.45 32.77 12.47
N GLN A 88 4.39 31.96 12.66
CA GLN A 88 3.17 32.36 13.34
C GLN A 88 3.35 32.01 14.80
N THR A 89 3.41 33.03 15.65
CA THR A 89 3.45 32.90 17.11
C THR A 89 2.15 32.34 17.70
N LYS A 90 1.17 32.00 16.86
CA LYS A 90 -0.09 31.31 17.18
C LYS A 90 -0.44 30.35 16.06
N LEU A 91 -0.78 29.11 16.42
CA LEU A 91 -1.37 28.15 15.49
C LEU A 91 -2.73 28.68 15.01
N GLN A 92 -3.00 28.53 13.71
CA GLN A 92 -4.26 28.90 13.06
C GLN A 92 -4.75 27.72 12.23
N ASP A 93 -6.06 27.61 12.08
CA ASP A 93 -6.65 26.68 11.12
C ASP A 93 -6.33 27.17 9.71
N GLY A 94 -5.83 26.26 8.87
CA GLY A 94 -5.42 26.56 7.51
C GLY A 94 -5.87 25.47 6.55
N ILE A 95 -6.23 25.87 5.33
CA ILE A 95 -6.51 24.93 4.24
C ILE A 95 -5.20 24.71 3.48
N LYS A 96 -4.74 23.47 3.43
CA LYS A 96 -3.54 23.07 2.69
C LYS A 96 -3.92 22.43 1.35
N HIS A 97 -3.39 22.98 0.27
CA HIS A 97 -3.39 22.35 -1.04
C HIS A 97 -2.01 21.76 -1.32
N SER A 98 -1.93 20.67 -2.07
CA SER A 98 -0.68 20.04 -2.45
C SER A 98 -0.80 19.52 -3.88
N SER A 99 0.23 19.78 -4.69
CA SER A 99 0.23 19.49 -6.12
C SER A 99 1.56 18.86 -6.51
N ILE A 100 1.55 18.06 -7.57
CA ILE A 100 2.75 17.40 -8.10
C ILE A 100 3.40 18.35 -9.12
N THR A 101 4.65 18.72 -8.87
CA THR A 101 5.43 19.58 -9.78
C THR A 101 6.35 18.78 -10.69
N LYS A 102 6.97 17.72 -10.16
CA LYS A 102 7.89 16.85 -10.89
C LYS A 102 7.64 15.39 -10.52
N LEU A 103 7.61 14.54 -11.54
CA LEU A 103 7.45 13.11 -11.37
C LEU A 103 8.80 12.38 -11.24
N PRO A 104 8.93 11.40 -10.31
CA PRO A 104 10.15 10.61 -10.13
C PRO A 104 10.25 9.45 -11.13
N ASN A 105 11.44 8.90 -11.37
CA ASN A 105 11.57 7.68 -12.19
C ASN A 105 10.93 6.46 -11.53
N ILE A 106 11.00 6.38 -10.19
CA ILE A 106 10.29 5.37 -9.40
C ILE A 106 9.23 6.07 -8.56
N LEU A 107 7.96 5.83 -8.89
CA LEU A 107 6.81 6.38 -8.20
C LEU A 107 6.29 5.37 -7.18
N ILE A 108 6.32 5.72 -5.90
CA ILE A 108 5.79 4.90 -4.81
C ILE A 108 4.49 5.53 -4.31
N ILE A 109 3.37 4.82 -4.50
CA ILE A 109 2.05 5.28 -4.06
C ILE A 109 1.65 4.51 -2.82
N HIS A 110 1.54 5.21 -1.69
CA HIS A 110 1.05 4.65 -0.43
C HIS A 110 -0.44 4.93 -0.26
N LEU A 111 -1.23 3.87 -0.13
CA LEU A 111 -2.67 3.97 0.12
C LEU A 111 -2.92 3.97 1.62
N LYS A 112 -3.40 5.11 2.15
CA LYS A 112 -3.70 5.32 3.58
C LYS A 112 -4.94 4.52 4.01
N ARG A 113 -4.77 3.20 4.14
CA ARG A 113 -5.87 2.29 4.49
C ARG A 113 -6.18 2.22 5.97
N PHE A 114 -5.23 2.49 6.85
CA PHE A 114 -5.46 2.37 8.29
C PHE A 114 -5.90 3.71 8.88
N ARG A 115 -6.99 3.69 9.63
CA ARG A 115 -7.46 4.81 10.43
C ARG A 115 -7.43 4.43 11.89
N HIS A 116 -6.98 5.38 12.71
CA HIS A 116 -6.98 5.28 14.15
C HIS A 116 -8.00 6.31 14.67
N GLU A 117 -9.14 5.82 15.15
CA GLU A 117 -10.23 6.64 15.67
C GLU A 117 -10.50 6.23 17.12
N GLY A 118 -9.95 7.01 18.06
CA GLY A 118 -9.99 6.70 19.49
C GLY A 118 -9.35 5.34 19.79
N ASN A 119 -10.13 4.41 20.34
CA ASN A 119 -9.65 3.06 20.68
C ASN A 119 -9.78 2.07 19.51
N TYR A 120 -10.31 2.48 18.35
CA TYR A 120 -10.58 1.57 17.24
C TYR A 120 -9.57 1.77 16.10
N ASN A 121 -8.93 0.66 15.73
CA ASN A 121 -8.08 0.55 14.55
C ASN A 121 -8.87 -0.11 13.42
N THR A 122 -9.16 0.62 12.35
CA THR A 122 -9.91 0.09 11.20
C THR A 122 -9.08 0.11 9.93
N LYS A 123 -9.28 -0.90 9.06
CA LYS A 123 -8.72 -0.96 7.71
C LYS A 123 -9.79 -0.64 6.68
N LEU A 124 -9.55 0.36 5.85
CA LEU A 124 -10.32 0.68 4.65
C LEU A 124 -10.11 -0.38 3.57
N ARG A 125 -11.20 -1.09 3.25
CA ARG A 125 -11.25 -2.16 2.25
C ARG A 125 -11.83 -1.72 0.90
N THR A 126 -11.90 -0.41 0.67
CA THR A 126 -12.33 0.13 -0.63
C THR A 126 -11.52 -0.50 -1.75
N LYS A 127 -12.21 -1.12 -2.72
CA LYS A 127 -11.59 -1.67 -3.93
C LYS A 127 -11.02 -0.50 -4.73
N ILE A 128 -9.73 -0.58 -5.03
CA ILE A 128 -9.02 0.41 -5.85
C ILE A 128 -8.60 -0.32 -7.10
N THR A 129 -9.03 0.18 -8.26
CA THR A 129 -8.51 -0.26 -9.55
C THR A 129 -7.21 0.49 -9.83
N PHE A 130 -6.23 -0.22 -10.34
CA PHE A 130 -4.92 0.34 -10.69
C PHE A 130 -4.40 -0.38 -11.94
N PRO A 131 -3.84 0.36 -12.90
CA PRO A 131 -3.34 -0.24 -14.13
C PRO A 131 -1.99 -0.93 -13.88
N LEU A 132 -1.79 -2.13 -14.42
CA LEU A 132 -0.46 -2.76 -14.42
C LEU A 132 0.49 -2.06 -15.41
N TYR A 133 -0.04 -1.49 -16.49
CA TYR A 133 0.71 -0.85 -17.56
C TYR A 133 0.06 0.48 -17.96
N ASP A 134 0.84 1.41 -18.49
CA ASP A 134 0.34 2.67 -19.07
C ASP A 134 -0.37 3.60 -18.06
N LEU A 135 0.09 3.66 -16.80
CA LEU A 135 -0.41 4.68 -15.86
C LEU A 135 0.06 6.08 -16.30
N ASP A 136 -0.85 6.84 -16.92
CA ASP A 136 -0.58 8.23 -17.30
C ASP A 136 -0.74 9.18 -16.11
N MET A 137 0.39 9.76 -15.68
CA MET A 137 0.45 10.73 -14.59
C MET A 137 0.46 12.19 -15.07
N ALA A 138 0.49 12.45 -16.39
CA ALA A 138 0.65 13.80 -16.94
C ALA A 138 -0.43 14.77 -16.45
N GLN A 139 -1.67 14.31 -16.37
CA GLN A 139 -2.82 15.12 -15.92
C GLN A 139 -2.73 15.60 -14.47
N PHE A 140 -1.90 14.98 -13.64
CA PHE A 140 -1.75 15.33 -12.23
C PHE A 140 -0.58 16.28 -11.97
N VAL A 141 0.23 16.59 -12.99
CA VAL A 141 1.36 17.51 -12.90
C VAL A 141 0.89 18.93 -13.20
N LEU A 142 1.34 19.90 -12.41
CA LEU A 142 1.07 21.31 -12.67
C LEU A 142 1.61 21.71 -14.05
N SER A 143 0.75 22.32 -14.85
CA SER A 143 0.98 22.60 -16.27
C SER A 143 1.88 23.80 -16.56
N GLU A 144 2.57 24.34 -15.54
CA GLU A 144 3.28 25.62 -15.62
C GLU A 144 4.59 25.57 -16.45
N GLU A 145 5.03 24.39 -16.89
CA GLU A 145 6.26 24.21 -17.69
C GLU A 145 6.05 23.39 -18.98
N ARG A 146 4.93 23.61 -19.68
CA ARG A 146 4.80 23.17 -21.08
C ARG A 146 5.65 24.06 -22.00
N ASN A 147 6.96 23.91 -21.89
CA ASN A 147 7.91 24.49 -22.84
C ASN A 147 7.75 23.77 -24.18
N GLU A 148 7.72 24.52 -25.28
CA GLU A 148 7.54 24.05 -26.66
C GLU A 148 8.61 23.04 -27.15
N ASP A 149 9.62 22.72 -26.33
CA ASP A 149 10.63 21.65 -26.53
C ASP A 149 10.11 20.23 -26.14
N GLU A 150 8.80 20.05 -26.02
CA GLU A 150 8.08 18.86 -25.53
C GLU A 150 8.38 17.55 -26.27
N GLU A 151 9.01 17.59 -27.44
CA GLU A 151 9.39 16.42 -28.24
C GLU A 151 10.47 15.53 -27.56
N LYS A 152 11.10 16.00 -26.46
CA LYS A 152 12.13 15.27 -25.70
C LYS A 152 11.73 14.85 -24.29
N GLN A 153 10.53 15.17 -23.80
CA GLN A 153 10.12 14.73 -22.47
C GLN A 153 9.73 13.25 -22.52
N LEU A 154 10.41 12.44 -21.70
CA LEU A 154 10.04 11.04 -21.45
C LEU A 154 8.54 10.96 -21.13
N PRO A 155 7.81 9.95 -21.62
CA PRO A 155 6.40 9.82 -21.30
C PRO A 155 6.21 9.85 -19.78
N ASN A 156 5.20 10.58 -19.29
CA ASN A 156 4.77 10.54 -17.89
C ASN A 156 3.96 9.26 -17.59
N CYS A 157 4.27 8.19 -18.34
CA CYS A 157 3.63 6.89 -18.26
C CYS A 157 4.47 5.96 -17.40
N TYR A 158 3.79 5.20 -16.57
CA TYR A 158 4.41 4.28 -15.64
C TYR A 158 3.85 2.86 -15.79
N ASP A 159 4.70 1.88 -15.49
CA ASP A 159 4.30 0.49 -15.35
C ASP A 159 4.51 0.00 -13.93
N LEU A 160 3.61 -0.86 -13.47
CA LEU A 160 3.70 -1.46 -12.16
C LEU A 160 4.84 -2.48 -12.16
N ILE A 161 5.78 -2.31 -11.24
CA ILE A 161 6.88 -3.26 -11.01
C ILE A 161 6.68 -4.09 -9.74
N GLY A 162 5.84 -3.60 -8.82
CA GLY A 162 5.47 -4.35 -7.65
C GLY A 162 4.39 -3.69 -6.81
N LEU A 163 3.78 -4.47 -5.92
CA LEU A 163 2.86 -3.98 -4.90
C LEU A 163 3.05 -4.74 -3.60
N ILE A 164 2.73 -4.09 -2.49
CA ILE A 164 2.60 -4.71 -1.18
C ILE A 164 1.11 -4.81 -0.87
N SER A 165 0.63 -6.01 -0.55
CA SER A 165 -0.72 -6.26 -0.05
C SER A 165 -0.67 -6.52 1.45
N HIS A 166 -1.68 -6.02 2.17
CA HIS A 166 -1.87 -6.34 3.58
C HIS A 166 -3.11 -7.21 3.74
N ARG A 167 -2.93 -8.43 4.23
CA ARG A 167 -4.01 -9.39 4.55
C ARG A 167 -4.33 -9.27 6.05
N GLY A 168 -5.54 -8.82 6.40
CA GLY A 168 -5.91 -8.64 7.81
C GLY A 168 -7.03 -7.64 8.03
N GLN A 169 -7.53 -7.58 9.25
CA GLN A 169 -8.63 -6.67 9.64
C GLN A 169 -8.12 -5.32 10.14
N ASN A 170 -6.96 -5.28 10.80
CA ASN A 170 -6.39 -4.07 11.39
C ASN A 170 -4.86 -4.05 11.22
N ILE A 171 -4.21 -3.00 11.72
CA ILE A 171 -2.77 -2.78 11.59
C ILE A 171 -1.93 -3.66 12.53
N GLU A 172 -2.52 -4.11 13.65
CA GLU A 172 -1.84 -4.87 14.70
C GLU A 172 -1.71 -6.35 14.35
N TYR A 173 -2.75 -6.89 13.69
CA TYR A 173 -2.85 -8.30 13.32
C TYR A 173 -3.17 -8.41 11.82
N GLY A 174 -2.11 -8.61 11.06
CA GLY A 174 -2.19 -8.87 9.64
C GLY A 174 -0.85 -9.32 9.08
N HIS A 175 -0.85 -9.58 7.78
CA HIS A 175 0.25 -10.18 7.06
C HIS A 175 0.56 -9.41 5.80
N TYR A 176 1.83 -9.12 5.56
CA TYR A 176 2.25 -8.34 4.40
C TYR A 176 2.91 -9.25 3.37
N VAL A 177 2.35 -9.27 2.17
CA VAL A 177 2.84 -10.04 1.03
C VAL A 177 3.23 -9.07 -0.07
N ALA A 178 4.31 -9.36 -0.80
CA ALA A 178 4.69 -8.58 -1.97
C ALA A 178 4.34 -9.34 -3.25
N TYR A 179 3.89 -8.63 -4.27
CA TYR A 179 3.82 -9.13 -5.63
C TYR A 179 4.78 -8.30 -6.45
N CYS A 180 5.73 -8.93 -7.14
CA CYS A 180 6.72 -8.20 -7.93
C CYS A 180 6.87 -8.85 -9.30
N ARG A 181 7.09 -8.01 -10.31
CA ARG A 181 7.48 -8.44 -11.64
C ARG A 181 8.97 -8.74 -11.63
N ASN A 182 9.35 -9.96 -12.00
CA ASN A 182 10.75 -10.33 -12.12
C ASN A 182 11.32 -9.76 -13.44
N ILE A 183 12.40 -9.00 -13.33
CA ILE A 183 13.02 -8.30 -14.47
C ILE A 183 13.61 -9.31 -15.48
N SER A 184 14.05 -10.48 -15.02
CA SER A 184 14.79 -11.42 -15.86
C SER A 184 13.91 -12.15 -16.88
N ASP A 185 12.65 -12.43 -16.52
CA ASP A 185 11.71 -13.20 -17.36
C ASP A 185 10.39 -12.47 -17.60
N GLY A 186 10.16 -11.31 -16.98
CA GLY A 186 8.96 -10.51 -17.12
C GLY A 186 7.75 -11.01 -16.31
N ASN A 187 7.85 -12.16 -15.63
CA ASN A 187 6.74 -12.81 -14.94
C ASN A 187 6.43 -12.20 -13.58
N TRP A 188 5.19 -12.34 -13.13
CA TRP A 188 4.76 -11.93 -11.79
C TRP A 188 4.93 -13.05 -10.76
N TYR A 189 5.38 -12.66 -9.57
CA TYR A 189 5.56 -13.56 -8.44
C TYR A 189 4.99 -12.96 -7.16
N GLU A 190 4.30 -13.80 -6.37
CA GLU A 190 3.96 -13.57 -4.98
C GLU A 190 5.13 -13.99 -4.09
N PHE A 191 5.55 -13.10 -3.21
CA PHE A 191 6.56 -13.31 -2.18
C PHE A 191 5.89 -13.25 -0.80
N ASP A 192 5.53 -14.43 -0.30
CA ASP A 192 4.97 -14.64 1.03
C ASP A 192 6.06 -15.19 1.96
N ASP A 193 6.82 -14.27 2.55
CA ASP A 193 8.00 -14.55 3.36
C ASP A 193 9.03 -15.46 2.66
N ALA A 194 9.06 -16.75 3.02
CA ALA A 194 9.98 -17.75 2.45
C ALA A 194 9.39 -18.47 1.22
N GLN A 195 8.10 -18.28 0.94
CA GLN A 195 7.42 -18.89 -0.19
C GLN A 195 7.39 -17.91 -1.37
N VAL A 196 7.71 -18.43 -2.56
CA VAL A 196 7.67 -17.70 -3.80
C VAL A 196 6.82 -18.47 -4.80
N THR A 197 5.75 -17.86 -5.27
CA THR A 197 4.78 -18.49 -6.16
C THR A 197 4.61 -17.64 -7.40
N ARG A 198 4.67 -18.23 -8.60
CA ARG A 198 4.34 -17.52 -9.84
C ARG A 198 2.85 -17.23 -9.86
N VAL A 199 2.47 -16.01 -10.22
CA VAL A 199 1.08 -15.56 -10.33
C VAL A 199 0.82 -14.91 -11.68
N SER A 200 -0.44 -14.85 -12.08
CA SER A 200 -0.87 -14.17 -13.30
C SER A 200 -1.02 -12.64 -13.09
N PRO A 201 -0.92 -11.83 -14.15
CA PRO A 201 -1.25 -10.40 -14.10
C PRO A 201 -2.67 -10.12 -13.57
N HIS A 202 -3.63 -10.99 -13.89
CA HIS A 202 -5.02 -10.89 -13.42
C HIS A 202 -5.13 -11.04 -11.90
N GLU A 203 -4.43 -12.00 -11.32
CA GLU A 203 -4.37 -12.17 -9.86
C GLU A 203 -3.76 -10.96 -9.17
N VAL A 204 -2.73 -10.35 -9.77
CA VAL A 204 -2.07 -9.14 -9.26
C VAL A 204 -3.03 -7.95 -9.27
N ALA A 205 -3.75 -7.73 -10.38
CA ALA A 205 -4.70 -6.62 -10.52
C ALA A 205 -5.90 -6.71 -9.56
N ASN A 206 -6.23 -7.91 -9.08
CA ASN A 206 -7.31 -8.14 -8.14
C ASN A 206 -6.89 -8.08 -6.66
N GLN A 207 -5.63 -7.77 -6.35
CA GLN A 207 -5.16 -7.62 -4.98
C GLN A 207 -5.68 -6.34 -4.30
N GLU A 208 -5.60 -6.30 -2.97
CA GLU A 208 -5.82 -5.08 -2.17
C GLU A 208 -4.50 -4.35 -1.93
N PRO A 209 -4.07 -3.43 -2.81
CA PRO A 209 -2.76 -2.79 -2.68
C PRO A 209 -2.71 -1.89 -1.45
N TYR A 210 -1.62 -1.96 -0.70
CA TYR A 210 -1.26 -1.04 0.38
C TYR A 210 -0.17 -0.07 -0.09
N VAL A 211 0.83 -0.55 -0.82
CA VAL A 211 1.86 0.27 -1.49
C VAL A 211 2.00 -0.23 -2.92
N LEU A 212 2.06 0.69 -3.88
CA LEU A 212 2.31 0.40 -5.30
C LEU A 212 3.66 0.99 -5.68
N PHE A 213 4.44 0.24 -6.46
CA PHE A 213 5.73 0.65 -7.01
C PHE A 213 5.60 0.69 -8.53
N TYR A 214 5.77 1.88 -9.08
CA TYR A 214 5.69 2.18 -10.49
C TYR A 214 7.04 2.65 -11.01
N GLU A 215 7.43 2.19 -12.19
CA GLU A 215 8.63 2.63 -12.90
C GLU A 215 8.24 3.43 -14.14
N ARG A 216 8.86 4.59 -14.32
CA ARG A 216 8.65 5.46 -15.47
C ARG A 216 9.27 4.83 -16.70
N ARG A 217 8.57 4.89 -17.82
CA ARG A 217 9.13 4.42 -19.09
C ARG A 217 10.24 5.34 -19.61
N ASN A 218 11.30 4.74 -20.10
CA ASN A 218 12.41 5.43 -20.78
C ASN A 218 12.17 5.65 -22.28
N SER A 219 11.10 5.10 -22.84
CA SER A 219 10.69 5.25 -24.25
C SER A 219 9.17 5.32 -24.36
N PHE A 220 8.68 5.99 -25.41
CA PHE A 220 7.27 5.96 -25.78
C PHE A 220 6.90 4.53 -26.22
N CYS A 221 5.96 3.92 -25.50
CA CYS A 221 5.21 2.72 -25.89
C CYS A 221 6.01 1.63 -26.62
N GLU A 222 6.87 0.92 -25.89
CA GLU A 222 7.23 -0.44 -26.30
C GLU A 222 6.11 -1.39 -25.86
N ASN A 223 5.56 -2.16 -26.81
CA ASN A 223 4.59 -3.21 -26.51
C ASN A 223 5.18 -4.15 -25.44
N HIS A 224 4.49 -4.29 -24.31
CA HIS A 224 4.86 -5.16 -23.18
C HIS A 224 4.82 -6.68 -23.48
N GLY A 225 4.84 -7.05 -24.77
CA GLY A 225 4.71 -8.43 -25.23
C GLY A 225 3.29 -8.97 -25.09
N LYS A 226 3.17 -10.30 -25.11
CA LYS A 226 1.88 -11.01 -25.11
C LYS A 226 1.08 -10.83 -23.81
N GLU A 227 1.74 -10.61 -22.68
CA GLU A 227 1.08 -10.58 -21.36
C GLU A 227 0.26 -9.30 -21.13
N ASP A 228 0.68 -8.16 -21.68
CA ASP A 228 -0.12 -6.91 -21.63
C ASP A 228 -1.32 -6.98 -22.58
N ILE A 229 -1.15 -7.62 -23.74
CA ILE A 229 -2.26 -7.88 -24.66
C ILE A 229 -3.30 -8.78 -23.98
N GLU A 230 -2.87 -9.90 -23.40
CA GLU A 230 -3.74 -10.83 -22.68
C GLU A 230 -4.42 -10.16 -21.48
N TYR A 231 -3.69 -9.35 -20.71
CA TYR A 231 -4.25 -8.58 -19.59
C TYR A 231 -5.29 -7.56 -20.04
N LYS A 232 -5.02 -6.79 -21.10
CA LYS A 232 -5.96 -5.81 -21.66
C LYS A 232 -7.20 -6.49 -22.23
N GLU A 233 -7.05 -7.64 -22.88
CA GLU A 233 -8.16 -8.46 -23.37
C GLU A 233 -9.06 -8.91 -22.21
N ILE A 234 -8.48 -9.46 -21.13
CA ILE A 234 -9.24 -9.92 -19.96
C ILE A 234 -9.98 -8.77 -19.28
N ILE A 235 -9.36 -7.60 -19.11
CA ILE A 235 -10.03 -6.45 -18.50
C ILE A 235 -11.16 -5.92 -19.36
N ASN A 236 -10.97 -5.84 -20.68
CA ASN A 236 -12.02 -5.40 -21.59
C ASN A 236 -13.21 -6.36 -21.54
N GLU A 237 -12.99 -7.68 -21.50
CA GLU A 237 -14.04 -8.67 -21.33
C GLU A 237 -14.78 -8.52 -19.98
N GLU A 238 -14.06 -8.30 -18.88
CA GLU A 238 -14.67 -8.06 -17.57
C GLU A 238 -15.48 -6.76 -17.53
N GLN A 239 -14.97 -5.67 -18.11
CA GLN A 239 -15.69 -4.40 -18.22
C GLN A 239 -16.93 -4.51 -19.08
N GLU A 240 -16.86 -5.15 -20.25
CA GLU A 240 -18.01 -5.41 -21.11
C GLU A 240 -19.07 -6.29 -20.42
N SER A 241 -18.64 -7.25 -19.60
CA SER A 241 -19.56 -8.09 -18.81
C SER A 241 -20.27 -7.31 -17.70
N ILE A 242 -19.56 -6.41 -17.02
CA ILE A 242 -20.09 -5.54 -15.96
C ILE A 242 -21.02 -4.49 -16.56
N ASP A 243 -20.63 -3.86 -17.66
CA ASP A 243 -21.45 -2.89 -18.38
C ASP A 243 -22.70 -3.55 -18.98
N GLY A 244 -22.57 -4.76 -19.53
CA GLY A 244 -23.71 -5.56 -19.97
C GLY A 244 -24.66 -5.98 -18.84
N TYR A 245 -24.12 -6.29 -17.65
CA TYR A 245 -24.90 -6.58 -16.45
C TYR A 245 -25.61 -5.33 -15.92
N ASN A 246 -24.91 -4.20 -15.83
CA ASN A 246 -25.46 -2.92 -15.40
C ASN A 246 -26.54 -2.43 -16.38
N PHE A 247 -26.32 -2.58 -17.69
CA PHE A 247 -27.32 -2.27 -18.72
C PHE A 247 -28.59 -3.14 -18.59
N ARG A 248 -28.45 -4.46 -18.35
CA ARG A 248 -29.62 -5.33 -18.07
C ARG A 248 -30.33 -4.96 -16.77
N LYS A 249 -29.59 -4.53 -15.74
CA LYS A 249 -30.16 -4.09 -14.47
C LYS A 249 -30.91 -2.76 -14.64
N GLU A 250 -30.39 -1.83 -15.42
CA GLU A 250 -31.09 -0.59 -15.79
C GLU A 250 -32.35 -0.86 -16.62
N ILE A 251 -32.32 -1.79 -17.58
CA ILE A 251 -33.52 -2.21 -18.32
C ILE A 251 -34.57 -2.79 -17.36
N LYS A 252 -34.17 -3.71 -16.47
CA LYS A 252 -35.08 -4.28 -15.46
C LYS A 252 -35.62 -3.24 -14.46
N MET A 253 -34.86 -2.18 -14.16
CA MET A 253 -35.32 -1.07 -13.34
C MET A 253 -36.27 -0.13 -14.10
N LYS A 254 -36.08 0.05 -15.41
CA LYS A 254 -37.00 0.80 -16.27
C LYS A 254 -38.32 0.06 -16.49
N ASP A 255 -38.29 -1.27 -16.61
CA ASP A 255 -39.50 -2.10 -16.76
C ASP A 255 -40.34 -2.19 -15.47
N ASN A 256 -39.77 -1.88 -14.31
CA ASN A 256 -40.44 -1.92 -13.00
C ASN A 256 -40.94 -0.54 -12.51
N ASN A 257 -40.77 0.53 -13.29
CA ASN A 257 -41.18 1.89 -12.91
C ASN A 257 -42.58 2.25 -13.43
N ASP A 258 -43.55 1.37 -13.22
CA ASP A 258 -44.97 1.72 -13.27
C ASP A 258 -45.47 2.07 -11.86
N PHE A 259 -45.72 3.38 -11.67
CA PHE A 259 -46.53 4.03 -10.64
C PHE A 259 -46.08 3.95 -9.16
N ILE A 260 -45.28 4.95 -8.74
CA ILE A 260 -45.58 5.72 -7.53
C ILE A 260 -45.42 7.22 -7.85
N LYS A 261 -46.55 7.92 -8.01
CA LYS A 261 -46.60 9.39 -7.98
C LYS A 261 -46.39 9.82 -6.54
N ILE A 262 -45.26 10.43 -6.22
CA ILE A 262 -45.05 11.15 -4.97
C ILE A 262 -45.63 12.56 -5.16
N ASN A 263 -46.76 12.81 -4.50
CA ASN A 263 -47.25 14.17 -4.29
C ASN A 263 -46.24 14.92 -3.42
N LYS A 264 -45.98 16.17 -3.83
CA LYS A 264 -45.27 17.15 -3.02
C LYS A 264 -46.12 17.49 -1.78
N ASP A 265 -45.41 17.94 -0.75
CA ASP A 265 -45.89 18.59 0.46
C ASP A 265 -46.19 17.64 1.62
N GLU A 266 -45.20 17.48 2.52
CA GLU A 266 -45.34 17.62 3.97
C GLU A 266 -43.97 17.46 4.64
N GLU A 267 -43.47 18.55 5.24
CA GLU A 267 -42.41 18.53 6.25
C GLU A 267 -42.95 17.87 7.51
N MET A 268 -42.18 16.96 8.13
CA MET A 268 -42.30 16.70 9.57
C MET A 268 -41.01 16.07 10.12
N GLU A 269 -40.34 16.81 10.99
CA GLU A 269 -39.36 16.33 11.96
C GLU A 269 -39.99 15.30 12.90
N ILE A 270 -39.30 14.19 13.20
CA ILE A 270 -39.43 13.50 14.51
C ILE A 270 -38.08 12.89 14.91
N ASN A 271 -37.66 13.23 16.13
CA ASN A 271 -36.56 12.67 16.92
C ASN A 271 -36.96 11.39 17.68
N ASP A 272 -35.93 10.58 17.94
CA ASP A 272 -35.66 9.75 19.13
C ASP A 272 -36.54 8.57 19.57
N ASP A 273 -35.80 7.51 19.90
CA ASP A 273 -35.99 6.50 20.95
C ASP A 273 -36.84 5.23 20.73
N ASN A 274 -36.19 4.14 21.16
CA ASN A 274 -36.65 2.79 21.49
C ASN A 274 -36.64 1.75 20.37
N TYR A 275 -35.86 0.69 20.57
CA TYR A 275 -36.40 -0.66 20.82
C TYR A 275 -35.29 -1.58 21.36
N GLU A 276 -35.29 -1.79 22.68
CA GLU A 276 -34.74 -2.99 23.30
C GLU A 276 -35.85 -4.05 23.43
N ASN A 277 -35.42 -5.29 23.18
CA ASN A 277 -35.87 -6.58 23.75
C ASN A 277 -37.29 -7.12 23.50
N ASP A 278 -37.30 -8.30 22.86
CA ASP A 278 -37.85 -9.58 23.37
C ASP A 278 -37.81 -10.62 22.21
N ASN A 279 -37.50 -11.91 22.35
CA ASN A 279 -37.12 -12.73 23.49
C ASN A 279 -36.56 -14.08 22.97
N LEU A 280 -35.90 -14.80 23.88
CA LEU A 280 -35.33 -16.15 23.76
C LEU A 280 -36.35 -17.26 23.43
N GLN A 281 -35.90 -18.29 22.70
CA GLN A 281 -36.28 -19.68 23.00
C GLN A 281 -35.11 -20.66 22.88
N GLN A 282 -34.77 -21.18 24.06
CA GLN A 282 -34.06 -22.39 24.48
C GLN A 282 -33.68 -23.46 23.44
N ASN A 283 -32.45 -23.95 23.56
CA ASN A 283 -32.22 -25.40 23.71
C ASN A 283 -30.98 -25.66 24.58
N GLN A 284 -31.22 -26.28 25.73
CA GLN A 284 -30.22 -26.88 26.62
C GLN A 284 -29.90 -28.28 26.13
N LEU A 285 -28.62 -28.67 26.14
CA LEU A 285 -28.17 -30.02 26.41
C LEU A 285 -26.83 -29.94 27.14
N GLN A 286 -26.85 -30.27 28.43
CA GLN A 286 -25.67 -30.45 29.28
C GLN A 286 -24.96 -31.75 28.91
N SER A 287 -23.63 -31.75 28.90
CA SER A 287 -22.87 -32.77 29.64
C SER A 287 -21.50 -32.24 30.04
N SER A 288 -21.20 -32.52 31.29
CA SER A 288 -20.09 -32.09 32.14
C SER A 288 -18.80 -32.87 31.91
N SER A 289 -17.64 -32.24 32.07
CA SER A 289 -16.54 -32.80 32.87
C SER A 289 -15.53 -31.72 33.28
N THR A 290 -15.29 -31.68 34.59
CA THR A 290 -14.36 -30.83 35.31
C THR A 290 -13.02 -31.56 35.44
N ILE A 291 -11.89 -30.92 35.11
CA ILE A 291 -10.59 -31.22 35.74
C ILE A 291 -9.86 -29.89 36.01
N THR A 292 -9.38 -29.79 37.24
CA THR A 292 -8.71 -28.71 37.96
C THR A 292 -7.18 -28.68 37.75
N SER A 293 -6.58 -27.48 37.74
CA SER A 293 -5.31 -27.08 38.42
C SER A 293 -4.80 -25.76 37.80
N SER A 294 -4.98 -24.60 38.46
CA SER A 294 -4.02 -23.95 39.37
C SER A 294 -2.65 -23.68 38.73
N ASP A 295 -2.35 -22.40 38.43
CA ASP A 295 -1.33 -21.67 39.19
C ASP A 295 -1.37 -20.16 38.89
N ASP A 296 -1.36 -19.41 39.98
CA ASP A 296 -1.41 -17.97 40.14
C ASP A 296 -0.11 -17.27 39.74
N CYS A 297 -0.20 -16.00 39.32
CA CYS A 297 0.65 -14.97 39.91
C CYS A 297 0.04 -13.57 39.79
N SER A 298 -0.08 -12.92 40.94
CA SER A 298 -0.77 -11.66 41.25
C SER A 298 -0.06 -10.37 40.75
N PRO A 299 -0.75 -9.21 40.78
CA PRO A 299 -0.23 -7.90 40.39
C PRO A 299 0.42 -7.15 41.56
N CYS A 300 1.33 -6.20 41.29
CA CYS A 300 1.81 -5.28 42.32
C CYS A 300 1.90 -3.84 41.81
N CYS A 301 1.17 -2.97 42.51
CA CYS A 301 1.16 -1.52 42.43
C CYS A 301 2.17 -0.91 43.42
N LEU A 302 2.55 0.36 43.15
CA LEU A 302 3.01 1.40 44.10
C LEU A 302 4.43 1.25 44.72
N GLN A 303 5.31 2.25 44.57
CA GLN A 303 5.36 3.45 45.42
C GLN A 303 6.58 4.35 45.12
N GLN A 304 6.39 5.64 45.36
CA GLN A 304 7.36 6.73 45.42
C GLN A 304 8.44 6.51 46.51
N LYS A 305 9.67 6.99 46.26
CA LYS A 305 10.47 7.88 47.14
C LYS A 305 11.93 7.96 46.66
N ASN A 306 12.33 9.12 46.16
CA ASN A 306 13.30 10.04 46.78
C ASN A 306 13.51 11.25 45.88
#